data_AF-A0A0E0E5W8-F1
#
_entry.id   AF-A0A0E0E5W8-F1
#
_cell.length_a   1.000
_cell.length_b   1.000
_cell.length_c   1.000
_cell.angle_alpha   90.00
_cell.angle_beta   90.00
_cell.angle_gamma   90.00
#
_symmetry.space_group_name_H-M   'P 1'
#
loop_
_entity.id
_entity.type
_entity.pdbx_description
1 polymer ?
#
loop_
_entity_poly.entity_id
_entity_poly.type
_entity_poly.pdbx_seq_one_letter_code
_entity_poly.pdbx_strand_id
1 'polypeptide(L)'
;MAIAQSAAAVSSAARASRPRPTRAAPPRIAASSVAPPEPAARRLVAAFDRAIPLASAVTPPSGWYTDAGFLRLELDRVFLRGWQAVGHIWQVKNPNDYFTGSRLGNVEFVICRDANGELHAFHNVCRHHASLLACGSGQKTCFQCPYHYWMLPLLSVEVGWTYGLDGVLLKATRISGIKNFNKNDFGLIPIKVATWGPFVLAKFDSGFSQETADNTVGDEWLGSASDLLSTIGIDISLPHICRREYIIECNWKTYERVSVQRCESVQAEQNDFDRLGTKAIYAFVYPNFMINRYGPWMDTNLAVPLDATRCKVIFDYFLDKSLMDDQSFIDSSLKDSEQVQMEDIALCEGVQRGLESPAYSVGRYAPSVEMAMHHFHCLLHANLSGDW
;
A
#
# COMPACT_ATOMS: atom_id res chain seq x y z
N MET A 1 0.25 93.89 15.47
CA MET A 1 0.82 93.19 14.30
C MET A 1 0.56 91.70 14.50
N ALA A 2 -0.14 91.06 13.56
CA ALA A 2 -0.39 89.62 13.39
C ALA A 2 -1.25 88.85 14.43
N ILE A 3 -2.43 88.44 13.97
CA ILE A 3 -3.24 87.28 14.40
C ILE A 3 -2.69 86.05 13.66
N ALA A 4 -2.56 84.88 14.29
CA ALA A 4 -2.51 83.60 13.56
C ALA A 4 -3.02 82.43 14.42
N GLN A 5 -3.94 81.68 13.82
CA GLN A 5 -4.60 80.46 14.28
C GLN A 5 -3.64 79.26 14.25
N SER A 6 -3.85 78.27 15.13
CA SER A 6 -3.19 76.95 15.08
C SER A 6 -4.21 75.85 14.77
N ALA A 7 -3.79 74.94 13.90
CA ALA A 7 -4.56 73.96 13.15
C ALA A 7 -4.92 72.69 13.95
N ALA A 8 -6.04 72.08 13.58
CA ALA A 8 -6.51 70.79 14.09
C ALA A 8 -5.73 69.61 13.48
N ALA A 9 -5.31 68.66 14.33
CA ALA A 9 -4.61 67.44 13.96
C ALA A 9 -5.58 66.28 13.68
N VAL A 10 -5.31 65.54 12.62
CA VAL A 10 -6.01 64.32 12.20
C VAL A 10 -5.39 63.11 12.92
N SER A 11 -6.22 62.33 13.62
CA SER A 11 -5.85 61.10 14.33
C SER A 11 -5.98 59.87 13.41
N SER A 12 -4.96 59.02 13.37
CA SER A 12 -4.98 57.73 12.67
C SER A 12 -5.59 56.63 13.55
N ALA A 13 -6.66 55.99 13.08
CA ALA A 13 -7.27 54.84 13.73
C ALA A 13 -6.71 53.53 13.15
N ALA A 14 -6.15 52.70 14.01
CA ALA A 14 -5.67 51.35 13.69
C ALA A 14 -6.83 50.41 13.30
N ARG A 15 -6.64 49.64 12.24
CA ARG A 15 -7.63 48.72 11.65
C ARG A 15 -7.60 47.39 12.41
N ALA A 16 -8.65 47.09 13.17
CA ALA A 16 -8.81 45.80 13.85
C ALA A 16 -9.01 44.66 12.83
N SER A 17 -8.24 43.58 12.97
CA SER A 17 -8.34 42.36 12.17
C SER A 17 -9.58 41.55 12.55
N ARG A 18 -10.37 41.15 11.54
CA ARG A 18 -11.53 40.27 11.74
C ARG A 18 -11.06 38.83 12.02
N PRO A 19 -11.71 38.09 12.94
CA PRO A 19 -11.38 36.69 13.18
C PRO A 19 -11.72 35.82 11.96
N ARG A 20 -10.83 34.86 11.66
CA ARG A 20 -10.99 33.84 10.62
C ARG A 20 -12.22 32.96 10.96
N PRO A 21 -13.10 32.64 10.00
CA PRO A 21 -14.21 31.72 10.27
C PRO A 21 -13.66 30.33 10.55
N THR A 22 -14.12 29.74 11.66
CA THR A 22 -13.83 28.35 12.04
C THR A 22 -14.45 27.41 11.01
N ARG A 23 -13.59 26.57 10.42
CA ARG A 23 -13.98 25.54 9.44
C ARG A 23 -14.87 24.52 10.13
N ALA A 24 -16.15 24.43 9.74
CA ALA A 24 -17.00 23.33 10.19
C ALA A 24 -16.40 22.01 9.70
N ALA A 25 -16.31 21.02 10.58
CA ALA A 25 -15.86 19.69 10.21
C ALA A 25 -16.85 19.09 9.19
N PRO A 26 -16.37 18.48 8.09
CA PRO A 26 -17.26 17.81 7.15
C PRO A 26 -18.05 16.70 7.85
N PRO A 27 -19.24 16.33 7.34
CA PRO A 27 -20.05 15.28 7.95
C PRO A 27 -19.24 13.98 8.03
N ARG A 28 -19.15 13.42 9.25
CA ARG A 28 -18.53 12.11 9.51
C ARG A 28 -19.26 11.08 8.66
N ILE A 29 -18.56 10.51 7.68
CA ILE A 29 -18.96 9.21 7.15
C ILE A 29 -18.83 8.27 8.35
N ALA A 30 -19.92 7.62 8.74
CA ALA A 30 -19.85 6.53 9.69
C ALA A 30 -18.74 5.59 9.20
N ALA A 31 -17.71 5.37 10.01
CA ALA A 31 -16.70 4.35 9.74
C ALA A 31 -17.45 3.15 9.19
N SER A 32 -17.07 2.68 7.99
CA SER A 32 -17.67 1.49 7.38
C SER A 32 -17.78 0.47 8.50
N SER A 33 -18.99 0.24 9.01
CA SER A 33 -19.19 -0.66 10.12
C SER A 33 -18.94 -2.02 9.52
N VAL A 34 -17.69 -2.47 9.60
CA VAL A 34 -17.33 -3.81 9.21
C VAL A 34 -18.21 -4.68 10.08
N ALA A 35 -19.14 -5.39 9.43
CA ALA A 35 -20.05 -6.29 10.11
C ALA A 35 -19.22 -7.19 11.03
N PRO A 36 -19.72 -7.51 12.24
CA PRO A 36 -19.01 -8.43 13.12
C PRO A 36 -18.64 -9.68 12.33
N PRO A 37 -17.43 -10.25 12.56
CA PRO A 37 -16.97 -11.36 11.76
C PRO A 37 -17.97 -12.49 11.88
N GLU A 38 -18.23 -13.15 10.76
CA GLU A 38 -19.17 -14.24 10.71
C GLU A 38 -18.78 -15.31 11.76
N PRO A 39 -19.75 -16.00 12.38
CA PRO A 39 -19.48 -17.04 13.37
C PRO A 39 -18.48 -18.11 12.89
N ALA A 40 -18.37 -18.32 11.58
CA ALA A 40 -17.37 -19.19 10.96
C ALA A 40 -15.93 -18.68 11.14
N ALA A 41 -15.66 -17.41 10.83
CA ALA A 41 -14.32 -16.82 10.95
C ALA A 41 -13.82 -16.86 12.41
N ARG A 42 -14.69 -16.60 13.38
CA ARG A 42 -14.34 -16.70 14.82
C ARG A 42 -13.92 -18.12 15.22
N ARG A 43 -14.62 -19.14 14.71
CA ARG A 43 -14.25 -20.55 14.95
C ARG A 43 -12.90 -20.90 14.31
N LEU A 44 -12.64 -20.39 13.11
CA LEU A 44 -11.36 -20.59 12.43
C LEU A 44 -10.19 -19.96 13.19
N VAL A 45 -10.35 -18.74 13.72
CA VAL A 45 -9.32 -18.11 14.58
C VAL A 45 -9.07 -18.95 15.83
N ALA A 46 -10.14 -19.36 16.53
CA ALA A 46 -10.04 -20.15 17.76
C ALA A 46 -9.45 -21.56 17.59
N ALA A 47 -9.40 -22.08 16.36
CA ALA A 47 -8.83 -23.39 16.05
C ALA A 47 -7.30 -23.39 15.97
N PHE A 48 -6.65 -22.23 16.00
CA PHE A 48 -5.20 -22.10 16.09
C PHE A 48 -4.80 -21.54 17.46
N ASP A 49 -3.81 -22.15 18.12
CA ASP A 49 -3.32 -21.68 19.41
C ASP A 49 -1.83 -21.35 19.35
N ARG A 50 -1.54 -20.04 19.36
CA ARG A 50 -0.17 -19.50 19.33
C ARG A 50 0.65 -19.77 20.61
N ALA A 51 0.02 -20.22 21.70
CA ALA A 51 0.71 -20.57 22.93
C ALA A 51 1.37 -21.95 22.86
N ILE A 52 0.98 -22.79 21.90
CA ILE A 52 1.57 -24.11 21.70
C ILE A 52 2.98 -23.95 21.11
N PRO A 53 4.03 -24.53 21.72
CA PRO A 53 5.39 -24.46 21.18
C PRO A 53 5.48 -25.12 19.80
N LEU A 54 6.33 -24.57 18.92
CA LEU A 54 6.53 -25.00 17.52
C LEU A 54 6.58 -26.53 17.33
N ALA A 55 7.33 -27.24 18.19
CA ALA A 55 7.48 -28.69 18.10
C ALA A 55 6.16 -29.47 18.26
N SER A 56 5.18 -28.90 18.96
CA SER A 56 3.85 -29.49 19.18
C SER A 56 2.74 -28.78 18.40
N ALA A 57 3.03 -27.64 17.79
CA ALA A 57 2.06 -26.83 17.07
C ALA A 57 1.61 -27.50 15.77
N VAL A 58 0.40 -27.14 15.35
CA VAL A 58 -0.19 -27.48 14.05
C VAL A 58 -0.30 -26.21 13.21
N THR A 59 -0.29 -26.36 11.89
CA THR A 59 -0.61 -25.23 10.99
C THR A 59 -2.04 -24.76 11.23
N PRO A 60 -2.39 -23.52 10.84
CA PRO A 60 -3.78 -23.08 10.89
C PRO A 60 -4.69 -24.00 10.04
N PRO A 61 -6.00 -24.06 10.36
CA PRO A 61 -6.94 -24.84 9.57
C PRO A 61 -7.01 -24.34 8.14
N SER A 62 -7.22 -25.24 7.17
CA SER A 62 -7.32 -24.93 5.74
C SER A 62 -8.32 -23.81 5.42
N GLY A 63 -9.37 -23.66 6.24
CA GLY A 63 -10.32 -22.54 6.16
C GLY A 63 -9.67 -21.14 6.23
N TRP A 64 -8.50 -20.98 6.85
CA TRP A 64 -7.76 -19.71 6.79
C TRP A 64 -7.39 -19.32 5.36
N TYR A 65 -7.20 -20.30 4.47
CA TYR A 65 -6.73 -20.12 3.11
C TYR A 65 -7.83 -20.27 2.05
N THR A 66 -9.05 -20.63 2.44
CA THR A 66 -10.14 -20.95 1.51
C THR A 66 -11.45 -20.20 1.82
N ASP A 67 -11.65 -19.75 3.07
CA ASP A 67 -12.89 -19.09 3.48
C ASP A 67 -12.88 -17.59 3.16
N ALA A 68 -13.86 -17.13 2.36
CA ALA A 68 -13.99 -15.73 1.99
C ALA A 68 -14.37 -14.80 3.16
N GLY A 69 -15.12 -15.31 4.14
CA GLY A 69 -15.41 -14.59 5.38
C GLY A 69 -14.16 -14.37 6.22
N PHE A 70 -13.24 -15.34 6.20
CA PHE A 70 -11.92 -15.22 6.84
C PHE A 70 -11.06 -14.16 6.15
N LEU A 71 -10.98 -14.14 4.80
CA LEU A 71 -10.25 -13.06 4.12
C LEU A 71 -10.82 -11.68 4.44
N ARG A 72 -12.15 -11.54 4.53
CA ARG A 72 -12.77 -10.26 4.91
C ARG A 72 -12.31 -9.80 6.28
N LEU A 73 -12.15 -10.74 7.21
CA LEU A 73 -11.60 -10.46 8.53
C LEU A 73 -10.13 -10.05 8.47
N GLU A 74 -9.31 -10.73 7.66
CA GLU A 74 -7.90 -10.37 7.45
C GLU A 74 -7.77 -8.95 6.88
N LEU A 75 -8.59 -8.60 5.89
CA LEU A 75 -8.62 -7.26 5.33
C LEU A 75 -8.89 -6.20 6.41
N ASP A 76 -9.90 -6.41 7.26
CA ASP A 76 -10.23 -5.48 8.35
C ASP A 76 -9.15 -5.39 9.44
N ARG A 77 -8.63 -6.55 9.90
CA ARG A 77 -7.79 -6.60 11.11
C ARG A 77 -6.31 -6.47 10.82
N VAL A 78 -5.87 -6.80 9.61
CA VAL A 78 -4.46 -6.83 9.22
C VAL A 78 -4.16 -5.69 8.25
N PHE A 79 -4.84 -5.68 7.10
CA PHE A 79 -4.47 -4.79 5.99
C PHE A 79 -4.93 -3.33 6.19
N LEU A 80 -6.13 -3.11 6.74
CA LEU A 80 -6.72 -1.77 6.84
C LEU A 80 -6.34 -0.98 8.11
N ARG A 81 -5.58 -1.57 9.04
CA ARG A 81 -5.23 -0.95 10.35
C ARG A 81 -3.79 -0.46 10.44
N GLY A 82 -2.92 -0.88 9.53
CA GLY A 82 -1.49 -0.56 9.52
C GLY A 82 -1.04 0.16 8.25
N TRP A 83 0.23 0.55 8.23
CA TRP A 83 0.91 0.99 7.01
C TRP A 83 1.06 -0.18 6.04
N GLN A 84 0.73 0.04 4.77
CA GLN A 84 0.84 -0.92 3.69
C GLN A 84 1.78 -0.38 2.63
N ALA A 85 2.75 -1.18 2.18
CA ALA A 85 3.50 -0.85 0.98
C ALA A 85 2.57 -0.92 -0.22
N VAL A 86 2.47 0.17 -0.98
CA VAL A 86 1.56 0.29 -2.14
C VAL A 86 2.27 0.60 -3.45
N GLY A 87 3.55 0.95 -3.39
CA GLY A 87 4.35 1.25 -4.55
C GLY A 87 5.71 1.81 -4.19
N HIS A 88 6.34 2.44 -5.16
CA HIS A 88 7.69 2.96 -5.03
C HIS A 88 7.76 4.40 -5.52
N ILE A 89 8.69 5.19 -4.96
CA ILE A 89 8.78 6.63 -5.17
C ILE A 89 9.04 7.02 -6.64
N TRP A 90 9.63 6.13 -7.43
CA TRP A 90 9.90 6.36 -8.86
C TRP A 90 8.60 6.48 -9.67
N GLN A 91 7.51 5.86 -9.22
CA GLN A 91 6.20 5.93 -9.85
C GLN A 91 5.56 7.33 -9.73
N VAL A 92 6.06 8.13 -8.77
CA VAL A 92 5.66 9.51 -8.51
C VAL A 92 6.90 10.39 -8.32
N LYS A 93 7.84 10.32 -9.27
CA LYS A 93 9.13 11.00 -9.17
C LYS A 93 9.00 12.51 -9.32
N ASN A 94 8.13 12.96 -10.23
CA ASN A 94 7.97 14.35 -10.60
C ASN A 94 6.62 14.92 -10.13
N PRO A 95 6.49 16.24 -9.96
CA PRO A 95 5.19 16.89 -9.82
C PRO A 95 4.22 16.46 -10.92
N ASN A 96 2.94 16.27 -10.57
CA ASN A 96 1.86 15.80 -11.43
C ASN A 96 1.89 14.30 -11.80
N ASP A 97 2.92 13.55 -11.40
CA ASP A 97 2.91 12.09 -11.57
C ASP A 97 1.85 11.46 -10.64
N TYR A 98 1.18 10.41 -11.12
CA TYR A 98 0.25 9.59 -10.35
C TYR A 98 0.39 8.11 -10.70
N PHE A 99 -0.03 7.25 -9.76
CA PHE A 99 -0.31 5.86 -10.06
C PHE A 99 -1.48 5.33 -9.22
N THR A 100 -2.18 4.33 -9.76
CA THR A 100 -3.17 3.52 -9.05
C THR A 100 -2.57 2.16 -8.78
N GLY A 101 -2.60 1.69 -7.52
CA GLY A 101 -2.18 0.34 -7.18
C GLY A 101 -3.27 -0.70 -7.45
N SER A 102 -2.98 -1.97 -7.14
CA SER A 102 -4.04 -2.98 -7.03
C SER A 102 -4.91 -2.64 -5.82
N ARG A 103 -6.25 -2.69 -5.99
CA ARG A 103 -7.17 -2.42 -4.88
C ARG A 103 -6.84 -3.30 -3.67
N LEU A 104 -7.03 -2.77 -2.47
CA LEU A 104 -6.85 -3.53 -1.23
C LEU A 104 -8.23 -3.87 -0.67
N GLY A 105 -8.66 -5.12 -0.86
CA GLY A 105 -10.04 -5.51 -0.57
C GLY A 105 -11.03 -4.74 -1.43
N ASN A 106 -11.82 -3.85 -0.80
CA ASN A 106 -12.78 -2.96 -1.46
C ASN A 106 -12.29 -1.51 -1.62
N VAL A 107 -11.02 -1.24 -1.32
CA VAL A 107 -10.46 0.10 -1.33
C VAL A 107 -9.72 0.36 -2.64
N GLU A 108 -10.34 1.21 -3.48
CA GLU A 108 -9.72 1.80 -4.68
C GLU A 108 -8.98 3.08 -4.27
N PHE A 109 -7.70 3.21 -4.67
CA PHE A 109 -6.88 4.35 -4.28
C PHE A 109 -5.99 4.86 -5.41
N VAL A 110 -5.58 6.12 -5.28
CA VAL A 110 -4.63 6.79 -6.16
C VAL A 110 -3.58 7.50 -5.32
N ILE A 111 -2.32 7.38 -5.72
CA ILE A 111 -1.20 8.14 -5.19
C ILE A 111 -0.79 9.17 -6.25
N CYS A 112 -0.52 10.41 -5.85
CA CYS A 112 -0.04 11.44 -6.75
C CYS A 112 0.90 12.42 -6.08
N ARG A 113 1.74 13.10 -6.86
CA ARG A 113 2.37 14.35 -6.44
C ARG A 113 1.65 15.54 -7.03
N ASP A 114 1.36 16.53 -6.20
CA ASP A 114 0.78 17.77 -6.70
C ASP A 114 1.81 18.64 -7.45
N ALA A 115 1.38 19.81 -7.92
CA ALA A 115 2.25 20.75 -8.63
C ALA A 115 3.36 21.37 -7.76
N ASN A 116 3.19 21.37 -6.43
CA ASN A 116 4.22 21.80 -5.47
C ASN A 116 5.19 20.65 -5.13
N GLY A 117 4.90 19.43 -5.60
CA GLY A 117 5.67 18.24 -5.32
C GLY A 117 5.27 17.52 -4.04
N GLU A 118 4.18 17.91 -3.36
CA GLU A 118 3.71 17.22 -2.16
C GLU A 118 3.05 15.89 -2.53
N LEU A 119 3.31 14.84 -1.74
CA LEU A 119 2.77 13.50 -1.95
C LEU A 119 1.39 13.38 -1.31
N HIS A 120 0.41 12.93 -2.09
CA HIS A 120 -0.96 12.76 -1.65
C HIS A 120 -1.49 11.37 -2.00
N ALA A 121 -2.43 10.88 -1.19
CA ALA A 121 -3.21 9.69 -1.49
C ALA A 121 -4.69 9.92 -1.24
N PHE A 122 -5.54 9.37 -2.11
CA PHE A 122 -6.99 9.49 -1.99
C PHE A 122 -7.68 8.19 -2.34
N HIS A 123 -8.89 8.01 -1.82
CA HIS A 123 -9.83 7.06 -2.41
C HIS A 123 -10.09 7.47 -3.88
N ASN A 124 -9.84 6.57 -4.82
CA ASN A 124 -9.94 6.81 -6.26
C ASN A 124 -11.41 6.74 -6.72
N VAL A 125 -12.29 7.49 -6.06
CA VAL A 125 -13.74 7.39 -6.23
C VAL A 125 -14.32 8.80 -6.26
N CYS A 126 -14.98 9.13 -7.37
CA CYS A 126 -15.69 10.38 -7.51
C CYS A 126 -16.79 10.53 -6.45
N ARG A 127 -16.80 11.67 -5.76
CA ARG A 127 -17.80 12.00 -4.72
C ARG A 127 -19.20 12.32 -5.26
N HIS A 128 -19.38 12.27 -6.59
CA HIS A 128 -20.68 12.45 -7.23
C HIS A 128 -21.44 11.12 -7.35
N HIS A 129 -20.99 10.22 -8.23
CA HIS A 129 -21.60 8.91 -8.48
C HIS A 129 -20.56 7.78 -8.59
N ALA A 130 -19.57 7.80 -7.69
CA ALA A 130 -18.65 6.70 -7.43
C ALA A 130 -17.80 6.16 -8.61
N SER A 131 -17.74 6.86 -9.74
CA SER A 131 -16.83 6.51 -10.83
C SER A 131 -15.37 6.63 -10.40
N LEU A 132 -14.53 5.70 -10.87
CA LEU A 132 -13.09 5.82 -10.75
C LEU A 132 -12.58 7.05 -11.50
N LEU A 133 -11.58 7.72 -10.94
CA LEU A 133 -11.03 8.98 -11.46
C LEU A 133 -9.74 8.78 -12.27
N ALA A 134 -8.96 7.78 -11.89
CA ALA A 134 -7.68 7.45 -12.48
C ALA A 134 -7.55 5.93 -12.69
N CYS A 135 -6.69 5.53 -13.62
CA CYS A 135 -6.34 4.13 -13.88
C CYS A 135 -4.91 4.07 -14.41
N GLY A 136 -4.12 3.11 -13.92
CA GLY A 136 -2.71 2.96 -14.29
C GLY A 136 -1.83 4.06 -13.69
N SER A 137 -0.80 4.46 -14.41
CA SER A 137 0.13 5.53 -14.03
C SER A 137 0.25 6.57 -15.14
N GLY A 138 0.74 7.76 -14.79
CA GLY A 138 1.04 8.80 -15.77
C GLY A 138 1.10 10.18 -15.15
N GLN A 139 0.87 11.21 -15.95
CA GLN A 139 0.87 12.60 -15.51
C GLN A 139 -0.51 13.24 -15.71
N LYS A 140 -0.98 13.96 -14.70
CA LYS A 140 -2.24 14.72 -14.73
C LYS A 140 -2.08 15.98 -13.90
N THR A 141 -2.67 17.09 -14.35
CA THR A 141 -2.78 18.33 -13.54
C THR A 141 -4.02 18.35 -12.67
N CYS A 142 -5.00 17.49 -12.96
CA CYS A 142 -6.23 17.31 -12.18
C CYS A 142 -6.87 15.94 -12.49
N PHE A 143 -7.74 15.48 -11.60
CA PHE A 143 -8.56 14.29 -11.80
C PHE A 143 -9.97 14.69 -12.28
N GLN A 144 -10.27 14.39 -13.54
CA GLN A 144 -11.59 14.63 -14.12
C GLN A 144 -12.39 13.33 -14.17
N CYS A 145 -13.60 13.35 -13.59
CA CYS A 145 -14.48 12.19 -13.56
C CYS A 145 -14.98 11.82 -14.97
N PRO A 146 -14.80 10.56 -15.43
CA PRO A 146 -15.22 10.13 -16.76
C PRO A 146 -16.71 9.81 -16.87
N TYR A 147 -17.45 9.69 -15.75
CA TYR A 147 -18.85 9.23 -15.73
C TYR A 147 -19.80 10.00 -16.68
N HIS A 148 -19.57 11.30 -16.90
CA HIS A 148 -20.39 12.10 -17.82
C HIS A 148 -19.74 12.35 -19.18
N TYR A 149 -18.65 11.64 -19.51
CA TYR A 149 -17.94 11.80 -20.77
C TYR A 149 -18.62 11.04 -21.93
N TRP A 150 -19.43 10.01 -21.64
CA TRP A 150 -20.08 9.21 -22.67
C TRP A 150 -21.46 9.73 -23.07
N MET A 151 -21.48 10.54 -24.12
CA MET A 151 -22.20 10.27 -25.38
C MET A 151 -22.12 11.52 -26.25
N LEU A 152 -21.62 11.32 -27.49
CA LEU A 152 -21.50 12.25 -28.63
C LEU A 152 -20.07 12.79 -28.89
N PRO A 153 -19.34 12.23 -29.88
CA PRO A 153 -18.02 12.69 -30.33
C PRO A 153 -17.97 14.12 -30.88
N LEU A 154 -19.13 14.80 -30.99
CA LEU A 154 -19.26 16.11 -31.64
C LEU A 154 -19.64 17.23 -30.66
N LEU A 155 -19.75 16.94 -29.37
CA LEU A 155 -20.03 17.93 -28.34
C LEU A 155 -19.02 17.75 -27.21
N SER A 156 -17.88 18.44 -27.32
CA SER A 156 -16.90 18.64 -26.25
C SER A 156 -17.55 19.39 -25.09
N VAL A 157 -18.42 18.73 -24.34
CA VAL A 157 -18.95 19.27 -23.09
C VAL A 157 -18.15 18.63 -21.97
N GLU A 158 -17.36 19.44 -21.27
CA GLU A 158 -16.69 19.03 -20.04
C GLU A 158 -17.74 18.77 -18.95
N VAL A 159 -18.31 17.56 -18.90
CA VAL A 159 -19.42 17.24 -17.96
C VAL A 159 -18.94 16.55 -16.67
N GLY A 160 -17.65 16.24 -16.53
CA GLY A 160 -17.10 15.65 -15.30
C GLY A 160 -16.97 16.64 -14.14
N TRP A 161 -17.09 16.18 -12.90
CA TRP A 161 -16.52 16.89 -11.76
C TRP A 161 -14.99 16.80 -11.83
N THR A 162 -14.29 17.86 -11.47
CA THR A 162 -12.84 17.98 -11.55
C THR A 162 -12.27 18.21 -10.18
N TYR A 163 -11.29 17.41 -9.78
CA TYR A 163 -10.57 17.51 -8.51
C TYR A 163 -9.12 17.90 -8.76
N GLY A 164 -8.55 18.73 -7.90
CA GLY A 164 -7.12 18.98 -7.87
C GLY A 164 -6.36 17.73 -7.39
N LEU A 165 -5.04 17.75 -7.58
CA LEU A 165 -4.15 16.71 -7.03
C LEU A 165 -3.99 16.82 -5.50
N ASP A 166 -4.46 17.92 -4.92
CA ASP A 166 -4.63 18.14 -3.48
C ASP A 166 -5.99 17.61 -2.96
N GLY A 167 -6.79 16.98 -3.84
CA GLY A 167 -8.10 16.42 -3.53
C GLY A 167 -9.24 17.44 -3.47
N VAL A 168 -8.98 18.73 -3.64
CA VAL A 168 -10.03 19.76 -3.61
C VAL A 168 -10.92 19.63 -4.85
N LEU A 169 -12.25 19.64 -4.67
CA LEU A 169 -13.18 19.72 -5.79
C LEU A 169 -13.02 21.10 -6.45
N LEU A 170 -12.44 21.17 -7.65
CA LEU A 170 -12.17 22.41 -8.39
C LEU A 170 -13.39 22.86 -9.21
N LYS A 171 -14.12 21.91 -9.81
CA LYS A 171 -15.27 22.20 -10.67
C LYS A 171 -16.36 21.15 -10.45
N ALA A 172 -17.55 21.60 -10.12
CA ALA A 172 -18.76 20.77 -10.05
C ALA A 172 -19.70 21.23 -11.17
N THR A 173 -19.79 20.45 -12.23
CA THR A 173 -20.56 20.78 -13.44
C THR A 173 -22.03 20.41 -13.28
N ARG A 174 -22.91 21.13 -13.99
CA ARG A 174 -24.38 20.90 -14.02
C ARG A 174 -25.06 20.87 -12.65
N ILE A 175 -24.54 21.61 -11.66
CA ILE A 175 -25.13 21.70 -10.31
C ILE A 175 -26.32 22.66 -10.19
N SER A 176 -26.78 23.25 -11.30
CA SER A 176 -27.93 24.16 -11.28
C SER A 176 -29.18 23.45 -10.76
N GLY A 177 -29.88 24.07 -9.82
CA GLY A 177 -31.07 23.51 -9.17
C GLY A 177 -30.81 22.60 -7.96
N ILE A 178 -29.55 22.24 -7.67
CA ILE A 178 -29.22 21.50 -6.45
C ILE A 178 -29.36 22.43 -5.24
N LYS A 179 -30.15 22.02 -4.25
CA LYS A 179 -30.30 22.71 -2.96
C LYS A 179 -29.33 22.13 -1.93
N ASN A 180 -28.92 22.94 -0.96
CA ASN A 180 -28.05 22.52 0.16
C ASN A 180 -26.72 21.87 -0.28
N PHE A 181 -26.18 22.28 -1.43
CA PHE A 181 -24.88 21.80 -1.91
C PHE A 181 -23.78 22.81 -1.60
N ASN A 182 -22.81 22.37 -0.80
CA ASN A 182 -21.58 23.09 -0.58
C ASN A 182 -20.43 22.30 -1.20
N LYS A 183 -19.85 22.85 -2.26
CA LYS A 183 -18.73 22.27 -3.01
C LYS A 183 -17.55 21.82 -2.13
N ASN A 184 -17.30 22.52 -1.02
CA ASN A 184 -16.19 22.21 -0.13
C ASN A 184 -16.36 20.90 0.65
N ASP A 185 -17.59 20.37 0.74
CA ASP A 185 -17.88 19.12 1.46
C ASP A 185 -17.60 17.87 0.60
N PHE A 186 -17.31 18.07 -0.68
CA PHE A 186 -17.21 17.03 -1.69
C PHE A 186 -15.81 16.89 -2.29
N GLY A 187 -14.75 17.31 -1.58
CA GLY A 187 -13.38 16.93 -1.93
C GLY A 187 -13.14 15.42 -1.84
N LEU A 188 -12.07 14.92 -2.46
CA LEU A 188 -11.68 13.53 -2.36
C LEU A 188 -11.43 13.14 -0.89
N ILE A 189 -11.72 11.89 -0.53
CA ILE A 189 -11.45 11.39 0.80
C ILE A 189 -9.95 11.03 0.86
N PRO A 190 -9.16 11.71 1.72
CA PRO A 190 -7.73 11.47 1.81
C PRO A 190 -7.44 10.12 2.46
N ILE A 191 -6.33 9.52 2.05
CA ILE A 191 -5.70 8.35 2.66
C ILE A 191 -4.35 8.83 3.20
N LYS A 192 -3.95 8.39 4.39
CA LYS A 192 -2.62 8.73 4.90
C LYS A 192 -1.56 8.11 4.00
N VAL A 193 -0.57 8.91 3.59
CA VAL A 193 0.54 8.48 2.77
C VAL A 193 1.84 8.98 3.36
N ALA A 194 2.90 8.19 3.23
CA ALA A 194 4.25 8.56 3.61
C ALA A 194 5.26 7.74 2.81
N THR A 195 6.54 8.02 3.01
CA THR A 195 7.63 7.23 2.43
C THR A 195 8.53 6.68 3.52
N TRP A 196 8.96 5.43 3.38
CA TRP A 196 10.12 4.89 4.11
C TRP A 196 11.15 4.41 3.09
N GLY A 197 12.34 5.01 3.12
CA GLY A 197 13.33 4.84 2.05
C GLY A 197 12.67 5.15 0.70
N PRO A 198 12.71 4.20 -0.25
CA PRO A 198 12.14 4.43 -1.57
C PRO A 198 10.70 3.88 -1.72
N PHE A 199 10.12 3.32 -0.66
CA PHE A 199 8.78 2.73 -0.67
C PHE A 199 7.72 3.76 -0.32
N VAL A 200 6.62 3.74 -1.07
CA VAL A 200 5.40 4.51 -0.77
C VAL A 200 4.49 3.66 0.10
N LEU A 201 4.13 4.19 1.25
CA LEU A 201 3.26 3.54 2.23
C LEU A 201 1.92 4.27 2.30
N ALA A 202 0.84 3.52 2.41
CA ALA A 202 -0.50 4.06 2.63
C ALA A 202 -1.14 3.42 3.86
N LYS A 203 -1.91 4.21 4.62
CA LYS A 203 -2.69 3.73 5.77
C LYS A 203 -4.16 4.07 5.56
N PHE A 204 -4.97 3.01 5.44
CA PHE A 204 -6.36 3.06 4.97
C PHE A 204 -7.40 3.20 6.10
N ASP A 205 -6.96 3.44 7.33
CA ASP A 205 -7.88 3.59 8.47
C ASP A 205 -8.83 4.78 8.26
N SER A 206 -10.11 4.54 8.54
CA SER A 206 -11.21 5.50 8.51
C SER A 206 -11.15 6.56 9.62
N GLY A 207 -10.27 6.39 10.61
CA GLY A 207 -10.06 7.35 11.69
C GLY A 207 -9.33 8.61 11.22
N PHE A 208 -10.01 9.76 11.27
CA PHE A 208 -9.37 11.08 11.27
C PHE A 208 -8.40 11.16 12.46
N SER A 209 -7.14 10.81 12.24
CA SER A 209 -6.04 11.03 13.17
C SER A 209 -5.04 11.98 12.52
N GLN A 210 -4.46 12.88 13.33
CA GLN A 210 -3.52 13.93 12.91
C GLN A 210 -2.40 13.41 12.00
N GLU A 211 -1.84 14.33 11.22
CA GLU A 211 -0.65 14.14 10.40
C GLU A 211 0.41 13.37 11.19
N THR A 212 0.88 12.28 10.58
CA THR A 212 1.96 11.48 11.12
C THR A 212 3.22 12.10 10.52
N ALA A 213 4.16 12.55 11.34
CA ALA A 213 5.40 13.09 10.82
C ALA A 213 6.17 11.97 10.09
N ASP A 214 6.71 12.24 8.90
CA ASP A 214 7.45 11.26 8.08
C ASP A 214 8.53 10.51 8.89
N ASN A 215 9.13 11.18 9.87
CA ASN A 215 10.22 10.65 10.68
C ASN A 215 9.81 9.49 11.62
N THR A 216 8.52 9.21 11.83
CA THR A 216 8.06 8.10 12.72
C THR A 216 7.50 6.91 11.95
N VAL A 217 7.39 7.02 10.62
CA VAL A 217 6.73 6.00 9.79
C VAL A 217 7.53 4.70 9.76
N GLY A 218 8.85 4.78 9.75
CA GLY A 218 9.72 3.61 9.86
C GLY A 218 9.48 2.83 11.15
N ASP A 219 9.40 3.51 12.29
CA ASP A 219 9.16 2.88 13.59
C ASP A 219 7.74 2.31 13.68
N GLU A 220 6.74 3.00 13.12
CA GLU A 220 5.36 2.50 13.10
C GLU A 220 5.18 1.28 12.17
N TRP A 221 5.91 1.24 11.06
CA TRP A 221 5.78 0.18 10.06
C TRP A 221 6.66 -1.03 10.38
N LEU A 222 7.92 -0.79 10.76
CA LEU A 222 8.96 -1.82 10.93
C LEU A 222 9.31 -2.08 12.40
N GLY A 223 8.89 -1.22 13.33
CA GLY A 223 9.27 -1.32 14.73
C GLY A 223 10.78 -1.33 14.90
N SER A 224 11.27 -2.23 15.75
CA SER A 224 12.71 -2.39 16.01
C SER A 224 13.52 -2.86 14.81
N ALA A 225 12.88 -3.28 13.70
CA ALA A 225 13.59 -3.66 12.48
C ALA A 225 13.96 -2.46 11.60
N SER A 226 13.43 -1.26 11.87
CA SER A 226 13.72 -0.03 11.12
C SER A 226 15.23 0.22 11.02
N ASP A 227 15.92 0.26 12.16
CA ASP A 227 17.37 0.49 12.25
C ASP A 227 18.19 -0.59 11.53
N LEU A 228 17.77 -1.86 11.65
CA LEU A 228 18.43 -2.99 11.01
C LEU A 228 18.36 -2.88 9.48
N LEU A 229 17.17 -2.62 8.94
CA LEU A 229 16.96 -2.55 7.49
C LEU A 229 17.63 -1.31 6.89
N SER A 230 17.63 -0.18 7.59
CA SER A 230 18.39 1.01 7.19
C SER A 230 19.91 0.76 7.20
N THR A 231 20.45 0.08 8.22
CA THR A 231 21.89 -0.23 8.29
C THR A 231 22.35 -1.17 7.17
N ILE A 232 21.45 -2.02 6.69
CA ILE A 232 21.70 -2.96 5.60
C ILE A 232 21.69 -2.27 4.21
N GLY A 233 21.24 -1.01 4.14
CA GLY A 233 21.20 -0.25 2.88
C GLY A 233 20.01 -0.57 1.99
N ILE A 234 18.93 -1.14 2.56
CA ILE A 234 17.65 -1.36 1.87
C ILE A 234 16.96 -0.02 1.55
N ASP A 235 17.27 1.02 2.31
CA ASP A 235 16.78 2.38 2.12
C ASP A 235 17.48 3.15 0.98
N ILE A 236 18.53 2.56 0.36
CA ILE A 236 19.27 3.19 -0.72
C ILE A 236 18.47 3.07 -2.02
N SER A 237 18.19 4.21 -2.65
CA SER A 237 17.49 4.29 -3.95
C SER A 237 18.33 3.68 -5.07
N LEU A 238 18.19 2.37 -5.26
CA LEU A 238 18.67 1.67 -6.44
C LEU A 238 17.84 2.08 -7.67
N PRO A 239 18.46 2.21 -8.85
CA PRO A 239 17.75 2.25 -10.12
C PRO A 239 16.74 1.11 -10.25
N HIS A 240 15.51 1.46 -10.64
CA HIS A 240 14.49 0.49 -11.00
C HIS A 240 14.73 -0.02 -12.42
N ILE A 241 14.63 -1.34 -12.59
CA ILE A 241 14.78 -2.03 -13.88
C ILE A 241 13.42 -2.21 -14.52
N CYS A 242 12.55 -2.97 -13.87
CA CYS A 242 11.21 -3.25 -14.36
C CYS A 242 10.30 -3.76 -13.24
N ARG A 243 9.01 -3.75 -13.54
CA ARG A 243 7.97 -4.37 -12.73
C ARG A 243 7.42 -5.58 -13.46
N ARG A 244 7.17 -6.68 -12.73
CA ARG A 244 6.39 -7.83 -13.20
C ARG A 244 5.25 -8.10 -12.25
N GLU A 245 4.13 -8.56 -12.79
CA GLU A 245 2.92 -8.83 -12.02
C GLU A 245 2.36 -10.20 -12.38
N TYR A 246 2.03 -10.99 -11.37
CA TYR A 246 1.49 -12.33 -11.54
C TYR A 246 0.18 -12.43 -10.77
N ILE A 247 -0.86 -12.97 -11.39
CA ILE A 247 -2.03 -13.47 -10.68
C ILE A 247 -1.75 -14.94 -10.39
N ILE A 248 -1.74 -15.30 -9.10
CA ILE A 248 -1.46 -16.65 -8.63
C ILE A 248 -2.74 -17.20 -8.04
N GLU A 249 -3.10 -18.42 -8.44
CA GLU A 249 -4.29 -19.13 -7.92
C GLU A 249 -4.00 -19.76 -6.54
N CYS A 250 -3.55 -18.91 -5.60
CA CYS A 250 -3.40 -19.24 -4.19
C CYS A 250 -3.80 -18.09 -3.26
N ASN A 251 -4.13 -18.43 -2.01
CA ASN A 251 -4.26 -17.45 -0.96
C ASN A 251 -2.94 -16.67 -0.77
N TRP A 252 -3.04 -15.39 -0.40
CA TRP A 252 -1.87 -14.52 -0.18
C TRP A 252 -0.88 -15.05 0.86
N LYS A 253 -1.35 -15.82 1.86
CA LYS A 253 -0.51 -16.43 2.92
C LYS A 253 0.32 -17.60 2.42
N THR A 254 -0.07 -18.23 1.32
CA THR A 254 0.66 -19.37 0.75
C THR A 254 2.00 -18.93 0.15
N TYR A 255 2.14 -17.64 -0.16
CA TYR A 255 3.37 -17.04 -0.67
C TYR A 255 4.41 -16.74 0.42
N GLU A 256 4.19 -17.17 1.66
CA GLU A 256 5.06 -16.80 2.77
C GLU A 256 6.38 -17.60 2.77
N ARG A 257 7.50 -16.90 2.56
CA ARG A 257 8.84 -17.38 2.92
C ARG A 257 9.58 -16.28 3.71
N VAL A 258 9.67 -16.52 5.02
CA VAL A 258 10.64 -16.06 6.06
C VAL A 258 10.74 -14.58 6.47
N SER A 259 10.49 -14.35 7.76
CA SER A 259 10.88 -13.18 8.57
C SER A 259 12.40 -13.12 8.81
N VAL A 260 13.07 -12.31 7.99
CA VAL A 260 14.50 -11.97 7.98
C VAL A 260 15.48 -13.16 7.98
N GLN A 261 15.92 -13.60 6.80
CA GLN A 261 16.98 -14.59 6.63
C GLN A 261 18.21 -13.94 6.00
N ARG A 262 19.39 -14.18 6.60
CA ARG A 262 20.68 -13.84 5.99
C ARG A 262 21.42 -15.13 5.63
N CYS A 263 21.85 -15.24 4.39
CA CYS A 263 22.72 -16.31 3.94
C CYS A 263 24.07 -15.70 3.55
N GLU A 264 25.17 -16.30 4.04
CA GLU A 264 26.52 -15.99 3.60
C GLU A 264 27.00 -17.19 2.78
N SER A 265 27.25 -16.97 1.49
CA SER A 265 27.76 -18.00 0.59
C SER A 265 29.29 -18.05 0.71
N VAL A 266 29.85 -19.27 0.75
CA VAL A 266 31.27 -19.50 0.48
C VAL A 266 31.44 -19.38 -1.04
N GLN A 267 32.44 -18.62 -1.51
CA GLN A 267 32.68 -18.36 -2.94
C GLN A 267 32.43 -19.60 -3.79
N ALA A 268 31.42 -19.55 -4.66
CA ALA A 268 31.32 -20.48 -5.78
C ALA A 268 32.43 -20.12 -6.78
N GLU A 269 32.93 -21.12 -7.51
CA GLU A 269 33.97 -20.95 -8.53
C GLU A 269 33.67 -19.76 -9.46
N GLN A 270 34.72 -19.06 -9.88
CA GLN A 270 34.67 -17.88 -10.76
C GLN A 270 33.91 -18.19 -12.06
N ASN A 271 32.60 -17.95 -12.05
CA ASN A 271 31.81 -17.70 -13.24
C ASN A 271 31.70 -16.19 -13.42
N ASP A 272 31.78 -15.71 -14.68
CA ASP A 272 31.65 -14.29 -15.02
C ASP A 272 30.26 -13.69 -14.67
N PHE A 273 29.29 -14.54 -14.32
CA PHE A 273 27.95 -14.16 -13.87
C PHE A 273 27.73 -14.54 -12.40
N ASP A 274 27.88 -13.58 -11.49
CA ASP A 274 27.51 -13.71 -10.08
C ASP A 274 26.49 -12.63 -9.70
N ARG A 275 25.20 -12.95 -9.85
CA ARG A 275 24.12 -12.06 -9.41
C ARG A 275 23.93 -12.04 -7.90
N LEU A 276 24.32 -13.11 -7.20
CA LEU A 276 23.98 -13.33 -5.80
C LEU A 276 25.00 -12.66 -4.85
N GLY A 277 26.23 -12.50 -5.32
CA GLY A 277 27.34 -12.01 -4.52
C GLY A 277 27.62 -12.91 -3.32
N THR A 278 28.28 -12.33 -2.32
CA THR A 278 28.70 -13.05 -1.10
C THR A 278 27.66 -13.05 0.02
N LYS A 279 26.60 -12.25 -0.10
CA LYS A 279 25.57 -12.05 0.94
C LYS A 279 24.19 -11.91 0.31
N ALA A 280 23.25 -12.72 0.79
CA ALA A 280 21.84 -12.59 0.49
C ALA A 280 21.06 -12.24 1.77
N ILE A 281 20.13 -11.29 1.65
CA ILE A 281 19.26 -10.82 2.73
C ILE A 281 17.83 -10.88 2.22
N TYR A 282 17.00 -11.64 2.92
CA TYR A 282 15.57 -11.76 2.66
C TYR A 282 14.87 -11.12 3.84
N ALA A 283 14.14 -10.03 3.65
CA ALA A 283 13.41 -9.34 4.71
C ALA A 283 11.92 -9.36 4.42
N PHE A 284 11.18 -10.21 5.13
CA PHE A 284 9.73 -10.17 5.14
C PHE A 284 9.23 -9.12 6.14
N VAL A 285 8.53 -8.14 5.60
CA VAL A 285 7.80 -7.10 6.31
C VAL A 285 6.33 -7.51 6.35
N TYR A 286 5.87 -7.85 7.55
CA TYR A 286 4.48 -8.22 7.80
C TYR A 286 3.53 -7.09 7.36
N PRO A 287 2.40 -7.38 6.69
CA PRO A 287 1.86 -8.72 6.47
C PRO A 287 2.30 -9.42 5.17
N ASN A 288 2.74 -8.69 4.15
CA ASN A 288 2.72 -9.23 2.78
C ASN A 288 3.82 -8.66 1.86
N PHE A 289 4.86 -8.07 2.42
CA PHE A 289 5.91 -7.42 1.64
C PHE A 289 7.26 -8.06 1.91
N MET A 290 8.01 -8.39 0.86
CA MET A 290 9.36 -8.93 0.96
C MET A 290 10.34 -8.00 0.26
N ILE A 291 11.53 -7.89 0.84
CA ILE A 291 12.66 -7.17 0.26
C ILE A 291 13.84 -8.14 0.23
N ASN A 292 14.29 -8.51 -0.97
CA ASN A 292 15.35 -9.48 -1.16
C ASN A 292 16.55 -8.81 -1.84
N ARG A 293 17.69 -8.83 -1.18
CA ARG A 293 18.95 -8.25 -1.67
C ARG A 293 19.98 -9.34 -1.85
N TYR A 294 20.56 -9.43 -3.04
CA TYR A 294 21.61 -10.38 -3.41
C TYR A 294 22.71 -9.61 -4.14
N GLY A 295 23.88 -9.45 -3.54
CA GLY A 295 24.98 -8.71 -4.17
C GLY A 295 24.51 -7.35 -4.74
N PRO A 296 24.63 -7.11 -6.06
CA PRO A 296 24.18 -5.88 -6.72
C PRO A 296 22.69 -5.87 -7.13
N TRP A 297 21.99 -7.00 -7.06
CA TRP A 297 20.60 -7.18 -7.46
C TRP A 297 19.66 -7.08 -6.26
N MET A 298 18.49 -6.46 -6.43
CA MET A 298 17.42 -6.45 -5.43
C MET A 298 16.08 -6.70 -6.09
N ASP A 299 15.21 -7.45 -5.44
CA ASP A 299 13.80 -7.54 -5.78
C ASP A 299 12.92 -7.29 -4.55
N THR A 300 11.70 -6.84 -4.81
CA THR A 300 10.65 -6.77 -3.79
C THR A 300 9.41 -7.50 -4.25
N ASN A 301 8.75 -8.19 -3.32
CA ASN A 301 7.56 -9.00 -3.61
C ASN A 301 6.41 -8.51 -2.74
N LEU A 302 5.38 -7.95 -3.37
CA LEU A 302 4.17 -7.50 -2.69
C LEU A 302 3.00 -8.42 -3.05
N ALA A 303 2.52 -9.22 -2.09
CA ALA A 303 1.40 -10.14 -2.27
C ALA A 303 0.07 -9.48 -1.89
N VAL A 304 -0.69 -9.02 -2.87
CA VAL A 304 -1.98 -8.34 -2.68
C VAL A 304 -3.12 -9.36 -2.79
N PRO A 305 -3.95 -9.57 -1.76
CA PRO A 305 -5.09 -10.48 -1.86
C PRO A 305 -6.13 -9.97 -2.88
N LEU A 306 -6.55 -10.84 -3.80
CA LEU A 306 -7.63 -10.56 -4.75
C LEU A 306 -8.96 -11.15 -4.26
N ASP A 307 -8.90 -12.39 -3.78
CA ASP A 307 -9.95 -13.11 -3.06
C ASP A 307 -9.34 -14.21 -2.18
N ALA A 308 -10.17 -15.09 -1.62
CA ALA A 308 -9.75 -16.09 -0.65
C ALA A 308 -8.72 -17.07 -1.21
N THR A 309 -8.71 -17.30 -2.51
CA THR A 309 -7.88 -18.34 -3.15
C THR A 309 -7.02 -17.78 -4.26
N ARG A 310 -6.98 -16.44 -4.44
CA ARG A 310 -6.14 -15.77 -5.43
C ARG A 310 -5.47 -14.54 -4.88
N CYS A 311 -4.22 -14.33 -5.26
CA CYS A 311 -3.48 -13.12 -4.96
C CYS A 311 -2.78 -12.59 -6.22
N LYS A 312 -2.44 -11.31 -6.17
CA LYS A 312 -1.55 -10.68 -7.13
C LYS A 312 -0.19 -10.49 -6.47
N VAL A 313 0.87 -11.02 -7.05
CA VAL A 313 2.23 -10.76 -6.58
C VAL A 313 2.89 -9.78 -7.54
N ILE A 314 3.34 -8.65 -6.98
CA ILE A 314 4.02 -7.59 -7.72
C ILE A 314 5.50 -7.66 -7.38
N PHE A 315 6.31 -7.87 -8.42
CA PHE A 315 7.76 -7.85 -8.38
C PHE A 315 8.28 -6.52 -8.91
N ASP A 316 9.10 -5.82 -8.14
CA ASP A 316 9.95 -4.74 -8.64
C ASP A 316 11.41 -5.16 -8.56
N TYR A 317 12.15 -4.98 -9.67
CA TYR A 317 13.55 -5.32 -9.76
C TYR A 317 14.43 -4.07 -9.80
N PHE A 318 15.56 -4.12 -9.10
CA PHE A 318 16.49 -3.02 -8.95
C PHE A 318 17.94 -3.50 -9.07
N LEU A 319 18.81 -2.62 -9.52
CA LEU A 319 20.21 -2.95 -9.80
C LEU A 319 21.14 -1.80 -9.40
N ASP A 320 22.32 -2.14 -8.90
CA ASP A 320 23.39 -1.18 -8.67
C ASP A 320 23.75 -0.39 -9.93
N LYS A 321 23.93 0.92 -9.78
CA LYS A 321 24.25 1.84 -10.88
C LYS A 321 25.47 1.41 -11.71
N SER A 322 26.42 0.72 -11.10
CA SER A 322 27.64 0.24 -11.78
C SER A 322 27.38 -0.82 -12.85
N LEU A 323 26.23 -1.50 -12.81
CA LEU A 323 25.87 -2.57 -13.74
C LEU A 323 24.69 -2.20 -14.63
N MET A 324 24.25 -0.93 -14.60
CA MET A 324 23.06 -0.50 -15.35
C MET A 324 23.22 -0.55 -16.86
N ASP A 325 24.46 -0.45 -17.36
CA ASP A 325 24.76 -0.53 -18.79
C ASP A 325 25.04 -1.98 -19.25
N ASP A 326 25.04 -2.95 -18.32
CA ASP A 326 25.26 -4.37 -18.63
C ASP A 326 23.92 -5.08 -18.93
N GLN A 327 23.48 -4.97 -20.18
CA GLN A 327 22.24 -5.59 -20.63
C GLN A 327 22.26 -7.12 -20.49
N SER A 328 23.41 -7.76 -20.67
CA SER A 328 23.54 -9.22 -20.56
C SER A 328 23.32 -9.67 -19.12
N PHE A 329 23.86 -8.94 -18.15
CA PHE A 329 23.65 -9.18 -16.73
C PHE A 329 22.16 -8.99 -16.35
N ILE A 330 21.53 -7.92 -16.84
CA ILE A 330 20.11 -7.63 -16.59
C ILE A 330 19.23 -8.75 -17.14
N ASP A 331 19.41 -9.13 -18.40
CA ASP A 331 18.58 -10.14 -19.07
C ASP A 331 18.72 -11.51 -18.40
N SER A 332 19.95 -11.89 -18.05
CA SER A 332 20.23 -13.16 -17.35
C SER A 332 19.61 -13.16 -15.95
N SER A 333 19.75 -12.06 -15.20
CA SER A 333 19.16 -11.93 -13.86
C SER A 333 17.64 -11.98 -13.90
N LEU A 334 17.01 -11.31 -14.87
CA LEU A 334 15.57 -11.32 -15.06
C LEU A 334 15.03 -12.69 -15.51
N LYS A 335 15.83 -13.46 -16.24
CA LYS A 335 15.49 -14.83 -16.65
C LYS A 335 15.55 -15.80 -15.45
N ASP A 336 16.60 -15.70 -14.64
CA ASP A 336 16.73 -16.52 -13.42
C ASP A 336 15.59 -16.23 -12.43
N SER A 337 15.25 -14.95 -12.23
CA SER A 337 14.11 -14.57 -11.39
C SER A 337 12.78 -15.09 -11.94
N GLU A 338 12.58 -15.07 -13.27
CA GLU A 338 11.37 -15.63 -13.88
C GLU A 338 11.25 -17.13 -13.62
N GLN A 339 12.35 -17.87 -13.78
CA GLN A 339 12.34 -19.32 -13.58
C GLN A 339 11.94 -19.66 -12.14
N VAL A 340 12.59 -19.04 -11.15
CA VAL A 340 12.27 -19.26 -9.73
C VAL A 340 10.82 -18.89 -9.43
N GLN A 341 10.34 -17.77 -9.98
CA GLN A 341 8.95 -17.35 -9.75
C GLN A 341 7.94 -18.33 -10.34
N MET A 342 8.20 -18.89 -11.52
CA MET A 342 7.32 -19.90 -12.13
C MET A 342 7.30 -21.22 -11.33
N GLU A 343 8.44 -21.62 -10.76
CA GLU A 343 8.52 -22.77 -9.84
C GLU A 343 7.69 -22.53 -8.57
N ASP A 344 7.80 -21.35 -7.97
CA ASP A 344 7.03 -20.98 -6.77
C ASP A 344 5.52 -20.85 -7.04
N ILE A 345 5.12 -20.32 -8.20
CA ILE A 345 3.71 -20.30 -8.64
C ILE A 345 3.16 -21.73 -8.68
N ALA A 346 3.85 -22.65 -9.36
CA ALA A 346 3.39 -24.02 -9.50
C ALA A 346 3.22 -24.73 -8.15
N LEU A 347 4.14 -24.48 -7.20
CA LEU A 347 4.05 -25.00 -5.84
C LEU A 347 2.88 -24.39 -5.06
N CYS A 348 2.73 -23.06 -5.08
CA CYS A 348 1.68 -22.36 -4.33
C CYS A 348 0.28 -22.77 -4.79
N GLU A 349 0.06 -22.86 -6.11
CA GLU A 349 -1.22 -23.31 -6.67
C GLU A 349 -1.48 -24.79 -6.38
N GLY A 350 -0.42 -25.63 -6.38
CA GLY A 350 -0.51 -27.03 -5.97
C GLY A 350 -0.95 -27.17 -4.51
N VAL A 351 -0.35 -26.39 -3.61
CA VAL A 351 -0.71 -26.34 -2.19
C VAL A 351 -2.15 -25.84 -2.02
N GLN A 352 -2.55 -24.77 -2.73
CA GLN A 352 -3.91 -24.25 -2.66
C GLN A 352 -4.96 -25.32 -3.03
N ARG A 353 -4.77 -26.05 -4.14
CA ARG A 353 -5.66 -27.16 -4.51
C ARG A 353 -5.71 -28.25 -3.44
N GLY A 354 -4.59 -28.51 -2.77
CA GLY A 354 -4.52 -29.44 -1.64
C GLY A 354 -5.31 -28.94 -0.42
N LEU A 355 -5.21 -27.66 -0.09
CA LEU A 355 -5.93 -27.02 1.02
C LEU A 355 -7.46 -27.02 0.82
N GLU A 356 -7.91 -26.97 -0.43
CA GLU A 356 -9.32 -27.04 -0.80
C GLU A 356 -9.89 -28.47 -0.76
N SER A 357 -9.04 -29.48 -0.67
CA SER A 357 -9.48 -30.88 -0.58
C SER A 357 -10.11 -31.16 0.78
N PRO A 358 -11.29 -31.81 0.84
CA PRO A 358 -11.92 -32.21 2.10
C PRO A 358 -11.07 -33.16 2.96
N ALA A 359 -10.03 -33.76 2.37
CA ALA A 359 -9.11 -34.65 3.06
C ALA A 359 -8.08 -33.93 3.95
N TYR A 360 -7.90 -32.62 3.79
CA TYR A 360 -6.91 -31.85 4.53
C TYR A 360 -7.57 -30.80 5.43
N SER A 361 -7.04 -30.65 6.65
CA SER A 361 -7.44 -29.58 7.56
C SER A 361 -6.23 -28.88 8.16
N VAL A 362 -5.27 -29.62 8.74
CA VAL A 362 -4.08 -29.07 9.39
C VAL A 362 -2.87 -29.96 9.13
N GLY A 363 -1.67 -29.38 9.21
CA GLY A 363 -0.38 -30.06 9.15
C GLY A 363 0.45 -29.85 10.41
N ARG A 364 1.71 -30.29 10.37
CA ARG A 364 2.69 -30.08 11.44
C ARG A 364 3.86 -29.28 10.89
N TYR A 365 4.36 -28.35 11.68
CA TYR A 365 5.59 -27.64 11.34
C TYR A 365 6.81 -28.56 11.48
N ALA A 366 7.81 -28.33 10.64
CA ALA A 366 9.18 -28.82 10.77
C ALA A 366 10.00 -27.83 11.61
N PRO A 367 10.26 -28.10 12.90
CA PRO A 367 10.80 -27.07 13.81
C PRO A 367 12.19 -26.55 13.46
N SER A 368 12.97 -27.33 12.70
CA SER A 368 14.31 -26.95 12.26
C SER A 368 14.33 -25.90 11.14
N VAL A 369 13.23 -25.73 10.40
CA VAL A 369 13.19 -24.89 9.20
C VAL A 369 11.96 -23.98 9.10
N GLU A 370 10.86 -24.28 9.78
CA GLU A 370 9.58 -23.55 9.66
C GLU A 370 9.26 -22.64 10.87
N MET A 371 10.29 -22.23 11.61
CA MET A 371 10.12 -21.32 12.75
C MET A 371 9.52 -19.96 12.33
N ALA A 372 9.94 -19.43 11.17
CA ALA A 372 9.41 -18.16 10.66
C ALA A 372 7.94 -18.26 10.25
N MET A 373 7.56 -19.34 9.56
CA MET A 373 6.16 -19.61 9.17
C MET A 373 5.25 -19.71 10.40
N HIS A 374 5.70 -20.41 11.44
CA HIS A 374 4.95 -20.45 12.70
C HIS A 374 4.86 -19.06 13.35
N HIS A 375 5.95 -18.28 13.35
CA HIS A 375 5.95 -16.92 13.87
C HIS A 375 4.97 -16.02 13.11
N PHE A 376 4.89 -16.11 11.79
CA PHE A 376 3.89 -15.41 10.99
C PHE A 376 2.46 -15.81 11.36
N HIS A 377 2.17 -17.10 11.48
CA HIS A 377 0.85 -17.54 11.92
C HIS A 377 0.50 -17.05 13.32
N CYS A 378 1.48 -16.95 14.23
CA CYS A 378 1.31 -16.36 15.56
C CYS A 378 1.02 -14.84 15.51
N LEU A 379 1.70 -14.09 14.63
CA LEU A 379 1.43 -12.67 14.39
C LEU A 379 0.03 -12.47 13.82
N LEU A 380 -0.29 -13.21 12.76
CA LEU A 380 -1.61 -13.18 12.12
C LEU A 380 -2.71 -13.52 13.13
N HIS A 381 -2.56 -14.61 13.89
CA HIS A 381 -3.50 -14.96 14.96
C HIS A 381 -3.65 -13.82 15.97
N ALA A 382 -2.56 -13.15 16.36
CA ALA A 382 -2.62 -12.04 17.31
C ALA A 382 -3.39 -10.83 16.75
N ASN A 383 -3.24 -10.50 15.46
CA ASN A 383 -4.03 -9.42 14.83
C ASN A 383 -5.51 -9.80 14.67
N LEU A 384 -5.78 -11.06 14.39
CA LEU A 384 -7.13 -11.59 14.26
C LEU A 384 -7.83 -11.76 15.62
N SER A 385 -7.07 -11.97 16.69
CA SER A 385 -7.58 -12.11 18.05
C SER A 385 -7.82 -10.74 18.69
N GLY A 386 -9.07 -10.39 19.00
CA GLY A 386 -9.39 -9.20 19.77
C GLY A 386 -10.87 -9.16 20.13
N ASP A 387 -11.30 -8.11 20.84
CA ASP A 387 -12.71 -7.94 21.18
C ASP A 387 -13.57 -7.86 19.90
N TRP A 388 -14.65 -8.63 19.90
CA TRP A 388 -15.48 -8.93 18.74
C TRP A 388 -16.92 -8.44 18.88
#